data_AF-A0A534HVE4-F1
#
_entry.id   AF-A0A534HVE4-F1
#
_cell.length_a   1.000
_cell.length_b   1.000
_cell.length_c   1.000
_cell.angle_alpha   90.00
_cell.angle_beta   90.00
_cell.angle_gamma   90.00
#
_symmetry.space_group_name_H-M   'P 1'
#
loop_
_entity.id
_entity.type
_entity.pdbx_description
1 polymer ?
#
loop_
_entity_poly.entity_id
_entity_poly.type
_entity_poly.pdbx_seq_one_letter_code
_entity_poly.pdbx_strand_id
1 'polypeptide(L)'
;MARNRIKVLRDARTVIRLNSSRLLETAVRVAVVFKDRCQPKRCHLECIAFCPPQRTGTEVIWIDPETTKAAISEETCISCGICVRKCPFDAIRIIGLPEALKEDLVHQYGKNAFRLFRLPVPKKGEVIGLLGPNGIGKTTCVSILSGETAPNLGHYRRKKPHWDDVLEYFAGTEAHAYLEKIANKELTTAIKPQYVDKLSKVYTGKVRDLLRKTDRQGRLDELSSSLELDSFLDRDISQLSGGELQRLAIAATMLKDADIYFFDEPSSYLDIYQRLQVAKVIQSLSKEKYVVVVEHDLAVLDFLAETVFLMYGEEGAYGIIAQPRAVRTAINVYLGGYLKEENIRFRERETRFDVRPPRAEWRSEPLLEFQELTKRYEGFELTVHPGRLRKGEVVGVVGPNATGKTTFVKMLAGQETPTTGSV
;
A
#
# COMPACT_ATOMS: atom_id res chain seq x y z
N MET A 1 8.05 49.49 39.43
CA MET A 1 9.13 48.48 39.47
C MET A 1 8.76 47.37 38.48
N ALA A 2 8.99 47.55 37.18
CA ALA A 2 10.23 47.20 36.48
C ALA A 2 10.54 45.69 36.60
N ARG A 3 10.10 44.86 35.64
CA ARG A 3 10.81 44.48 34.40
C ARG A 3 11.66 43.20 34.57
N ASN A 4 11.58 42.34 33.54
CA ASN A 4 12.66 41.49 33.02
C ASN A 4 13.05 40.18 33.74
N ARG A 5 12.65 39.03 33.18
CA ARG A 5 13.50 38.22 32.27
C ARG A 5 12.84 36.88 31.91
N ILE A 6 12.17 36.86 30.76
CA ILE A 6 12.06 35.67 29.92
C ILE A 6 13.47 35.43 29.36
N LYS A 7 14.17 34.41 29.86
CA LYS A 7 15.45 33.97 29.29
C LYS A 7 15.14 32.92 28.23
N VAL A 8 15.26 33.37 27.00
CA VAL A 8 15.30 32.60 25.77
C VAL A 8 16.31 31.45 25.91
N LEU A 9 15.82 30.20 25.98
CA LEU A 9 16.62 29.00 25.69
C LEU A 9 16.69 28.86 24.17
N ARG A 10 17.50 29.71 23.55
CA ARG A 10 18.17 29.41 22.28
C ARG A 10 19.40 28.57 22.64
N ASP A 11 19.72 27.64 21.76
CA ASP A 11 20.85 26.69 21.82
C ASP A 11 20.59 25.37 22.56
N ALA A 12 19.81 24.52 21.91
CA ALA A 12 20.01 23.07 21.94
C ALA A 12 20.08 22.52 20.50
N ARG A 13 20.95 23.11 19.68
CA ARG A 13 21.50 22.47 18.47
C ARG A 13 22.66 21.56 18.89
N THR A 14 22.37 20.57 19.72
CA THR A 14 23.26 19.43 19.90
C THR A 14 22.63 18.29 19.15
N VAL A 15 22.86 18.30 17.83
CA VAL A 15 22.78 17.09 17.01
C VAL A 15 23.66 16.08 17.74
N ILE A 16 23.04 15.07 18.33
CA ILE A 16 23.76 13.89 18.81
C ILE A 16 24.38 13.29 17.54
N ARG A 17 25.64 13.66 17.27
CA ARG A 17 26.55 12.84 16.49
C ARG A 17 26.68 11.55 17.29
N LEU A 18 25.79 10.60 17.01
CA LEU A 18 26.06 9.20 17.26
C LEU A 18 27.46 8.96 16.67
N ASN A 19 28.38 8.47 17.49
CA ASN A 19 29.67 7.97 17.04
C ASN A 19 29.41 6.89 15.98
N SER A 20 29.37 7.32 14.72
CA SER A 20 29.08 6.50 13.54
C SER A 20 30.21 5.53 13.21
N SER A 21 31.35 5.62 13.90
CA SER A 21 32.54 4.81 13.63
C SER A 21 32.47 3.37 14.15
N ARG A 22 31.66 3.06 15.19
CA ARG A 22 31.55 1.68 15.73
C ARG A 22 30.36 0.87 15.20
N LEU A 23 29.39 1.49 14.55
CA LEU A 23 28.24 0.81 13.91
C LEU A 23 28.52 0.42 12.45
N LEU A 24 29.66 0.83 11.89
CA LEU A 24 29.99 0.62 10.48
C LEU A 24 30.65 -0.74 10.18
N GLU A 25 31.16 -1.45 11.18
CA GLU A 25 31.89 -2.72 10.96
C GLU A 25 30.96 -3.94 10.74
N THR A 26 29.66 -3.82 11.03
CA THR A 26 28.71 -4.93 11.03
C THR A 26 27.39 -4.62 10.30
N ALA A 27 27.36 -3.68 9.35
CA ALA A 27 26.14 -3.37 8.61
C ALA A 27 25.98 -4.24 7.34
N VAL A 28 24.79 -4.83 7.15
CA VAL A 28 24.40 -5.42 5.86
C VAL A 28 24.24 -4.28 4.86
N ARG A 29 24.95 -4.37 3.74
CA ARG A 29 24.88 -3.39 2.66
C ARG A 29 23.88 -3.87 1.62
N VAL A 30 22.80 -3.12 1.45
CA VAL A 30 21.81 -3.36 0.41
C VAL A 30 22.04 -2.34 -0.70
N ALA A 31 22.56 -2.81 -1.82
CA ALA A 31 22.66 -2.04 -3.04
C ALA A 31 21.51 -2.42 -3.97
N VAL A 32 20.72 -1.45 -4.44
CA VAL A 32 19.59 -1.67 -5.34
C VAL A 32 19.77 -0.85 -6.60
N VAL A 33 19.48 -1.45 -7.75
CA VAL A 33 19.50 -0.80 -9.07
C VAL A 33 18.12 -0.91 -9.71
N PHE A 34 17.44 0.24 -9.85
CA PHE A 34 16.16 0.36 -10.55
C PHE A 34 16.38 0.21 -12.06
N LYS A 35 16.11 -1.00 -12.58
CA LYS A 35 16.43 -1.38 -13.98
C LYS A 35 15.68 -0.54 -15.02
N ASP A 36 14.47 -0.12 -14.69
CA ASP A 36 13.61 0.79 -15.47
C ASP A 36 14.22 2.19 -15.61
N ARG A 37 14.88 2.69 -14.56
CA ARG A 37 15.54 4.00 -14.54
C ARG A 37 16.98 3.95 -15.03
N CYS A 38 17.66 2.82 -14.88
CA CYS A 38 19.07 2.68 -15.25
C CYS A 38 19.24 2.75 -16.78
N GLN A 39 19.89 3.81 -17.26
CA GLN A 39 20.17 4.04 -18.69
C GLN A 39 21.68 4.18 -18.96
N PRO A 40 22.47 3.09 -18.92
CA PRO A 40 23.93 3.14 -19.09
C PRO A 40 24.41 3.84 -20.36
N LYS A 41 23.65 3.70 -21.45
CA LYS A 41 23.92 4.34 -22.76
C LYS A 41 23.76 5.88 -22.74
N ARG A 42 23.12 6.44 -21.71
CA ARG A 42 22.77 7.87 -21.61
C ARG A 42 23.39 8.60 -20.42
N CYS A 43 24.08 7.90 -19.50
CA CYS A 43 24.70 8.51 -18.31
C CYS A 43 26.22 8.47 -18.31
N HIS A 44 26.88 8.12 -19.42
CA HIS A 44 28.35 8.01 -19.51
C HIS A 44 28.98 7.15 -18.40
N LEU A 45 28.23 6.19 -17.84
CA LEU A 45 28.66 5.31 -16.75
C LEU A 45 29.18 6.05 -15.51
N GLU A 46 28.59 7.20 -15.17
CA GLU A 46 29.01 8.03 -14.03
C GLU A 46 29.13 7.24 -12.71
N CYS A 47 28.25 6.26 -12.48
CA CYS A 47 28.34 5.41 -11.30
C CYS A 47 29.67 4.65 -11.20
N ILE A 48 30.20 4.15 -12.32
CA ILE A 48 31.49 3.47 -12.41
C ILE A 48 32.63 4.50 -12.33
N ALA A 49 32.55 5.57 -13.12
CA ALA A 49 33.61 6.58 -13.23
C ALA A 49 33.91 7.31 -11.91
N PHE A 50 32.89 7.61 -11.11
CA PHE A 50 33.03 8.34 -9.85
C PHE A 50 33.14 7.42 -8.61
N CYS A 51 33.02 6.11 -8.75
CA CYS A 51 33.13 5.15 -7.64
C CYS A 51 34.57 5.14 -7.10
N PRO A 52 34.84 5.52 -5.83
CA PRO A 52 36.21 5.59 -5.32
C PRO A 52 36.98 4.26 -5.37
N PRO A 53 36.41 3.12 -4.90
CA PRO A 53 37.13 1.85 -4.99
C PRO A 53 37.41 1.42 -6.44
N GLN A 54 36.51 1.76 -7.37
CA GLN A 54 36.73 1.49 -8.80
C GLN A 54 37.95 2.26 -9.33
N ARG A 55 38.13 3.51 -8.89
CA ARG A 55 39.30 4.34 -9.25
C ARG A 55 40.60 3.84 -8.65
N THR A 56 40.54 3.08 -7.56
CA THR A 56 41.70 2.43 -6.93
C THR A 56 41.89 0.98 -7.38
N GLY A 57 41.19 0.54 -8.43
CA GLY A 57 41.36 -0.79 -9.05
C GLY A 57 40.54 -1.93 -8.44
N THR A 58 39.62 -1.65 -7.52
CA THR A 58 38.68 -2.65 -6.98
C THR A 58 37.39 -2.65 -7.79
N GLU A 59 37.01 -3.78 -8.39
CA GLU A 59 35.74 -3.88 -9.10
C GLU A 59 34.56 -3.85 -8.10
N VAL A 60 33.75 -2.79 -8.20
CA VAL A 60 32.54 -2.60 -7.39
C VAL A 60 31.30 -2.55 -8.27
N ILE A 61 31.39 -1.88 -9.41
CA ILE A 61 30.25 -1.66 -10.30
C ILE A 61 30.66 -2.07 -11.72
N TRP A 62 29.89 -2.97 -12.32
CA TRP A 62 30.05 -3.39 -13.71
C TRP A 62 28.71 -3.30 -14.45
N ILE A 63 28.75 -3.42 -15.78
CA ILE A 63 27.53 -3.61 -16.58
C ILE A 63 27.28 -5.10 -16.72
N ASP A 64 26.15 -5.53 -16.17
CA ASP A 64 25.71 -6.92 -16.22
C ASP A 64 25.35 -7.28 -17.67
N PRO A 65 25.96 -8.34 -18.25
CA PRO A 65 25.79 -8.67 -19.66
C PRO A 65 24.40 -9.21 -20.01
N GLU A 66 23.69 -9.81 -19.04
CA GLU A 66 22.35 -10.35 -19.26
C GLU A 66 21.29 -9.24 -19.25
N THR A 67 21.40 -8.32 -18.29
CA THR A 67 20.41 -7.25 -18.10
C THR A 67 20.77 -5.98 -18.86
N THR A 68 22.03 -5.81 -19.27
CA THR A 68 22.60 -4.58 -19.82
C THR A 68 22.50 -3.37 -18.88
N LYS A 69 22.31 -3.61 -17.58
CA LYS A 69 22.18 -2.59 -16.51
C LYS A 69 23.40 -2.60 -15.61
N ALA A 70 23.56 -1.56 -14.80
CA ALA A 70 24.59 -1.55 -13.76
C ALA A 70 24.28 -2.63 -12.70
N ALA A 71 25.31 -3.35 -12.27
CA ALA A 71 25.27 -4.24 -11.11
C ALA A 71 26.37 -3.83 -10.13
N ILE A 72 26.08 -3.97 -8.84
CA ILE A 72 26.90 -3.47 -7.74
C ILE A 72 27.23 -4.64 -6.81
N SER A 73 28.50 -4.80 -6.48
CA SER A 73 28.98 -5.74 -5.47
C SER A 73 28.76 -5.16 -4.08
N GLU A 74 28.00 -5.86 -3.24
CA GLU A 74 27.75 -5.45 -1.85
C GLU A 74 28.94 -5.77 -0.93
N GLU A 75 29.83 -6.67 -1.35
CA GLU A 75 31.04 -7.06 -0.62
C GLU A 75 32.14 -5.99 -0.75
N THR A 76 32.35 -5.47 -1.97
CA THR A 76 33.41 -4.49 -2.26
C THR A 76 32.94 -3.03 -2.18
N CYS A 77 31.63 -2.77 -2.19
CA CYS A 77 31.08 -1.42 -2.06
C CYS A 77 31.26 -0.87 -0.64
N ILE A 78 31.96 0.26 -0.50
CA ILE A 78 32.20 0.93 0.79
C ILE A 78 31.04 1.84 1.27
N SER A 79 29.88 1.81 0.62
CA SER A 79 28.71 2.62 0.98
C SER A 79 28.91 4.14 1.09
N CYS A 80 29.84 4.72 0.31
CA CYS A 80 30.11 6.17 0.32
C CYS A 80 28.98 7.04 -0.28
N GLY A 81 28.01 6.42 -0.97
CA GLY A 81 26.86 7.10 -1.60
C GLY A 81 27.20 7.98 -2.81
N ILE A 82 28.43 7.95 -3.33
CA ILE A 82 28.83 8.80 -4.48
C ILE A 82 28.09 8.36 -5.75
N CYS A 83 28.00 7.06 -6.02
CA CYS A 83 27.27 6.53 -7.18
C CYS A 83 25.77 6.88 -7.15
N VAL A 84 25.17 6.97 -5.96
CA VAL A 84 23.77 7.41 -5.78
C VAL A 84 23.63 8.87 -6.21
N ARG A 85 24.45 9.77 -5.65
CA ARG A 85 24.42 11.21 -5.97
C ARG A 85 24.80 11.54 -7.41
N LYS A 86 25.65 10.71 -8.03
CA LYS A 86 26.12 10.87 -9.40
C LYS A 86 25.23 10.19 -10.45
N CYS A 87 24.23 9.41 -10.04
CA CYS A 87 23.33 8.82 -11.02
C CYS A 87 22.35 9.89 -11.53
N PRO A 88 22.39 10.29 -12.82
CA PRO A 88 21.47 11.32 -13.34
C PRO A 88 20.02 10.83 -13.46
N PHE A 89 19.79 9.53 -13.32
CA PHE A 89 18.48 8.89 -13.44
C PHE A 89 17.91 8.42 -12.10
N ASP A 90 18.58 8.72 -10.98
CA ASP A 90 18.16 8.28 -9.65
C ASP A 90 17.90 6.76 -9.58
N ALA A 91 18.76 5.99 -10.26
CA ALA A 91 18.56 4.55 -10.47
C ALA A 91 19.26 3.67 -9.44
N ILE A 92 20.00 4.24 -8.50
CA ILE A 92 20.83 3.49 -7.52
C ILE A 92 20.41 3.89 -6.11
N ARG A 93 20.26 2.90 -5.23
CA ARG A 93 20.19 3.07 -3.77
C ARG A 93 21.28 2.25 -3.11
N ILE A 94 21.91 2.82 -2.08
CA ILE A 94 22.89 2.13 -1.24
C ILE A 94 22.48 2.38 0.21
N ILE A 95 22.12 1.31 0.91
CA ILE A 95 21.46 1.36 2.20
C ILE A 95 22.28 0.50 3.17
N GLY A 96 22.59 1.04 4.34
CA GLY A 96 23.15 0.29 5.45
C GLY A 96 22.02 -0.20 6.36
N LEU A 97 21.85 -1.50 6.46
CA LEU A 97 20.92 -2.14 7.38
C LEU A 97 21.67 -2.77 8.57
N PRO A 98 21.06 -2.86 9.75
CA PRO A 98 21.62 -3.61 10.88
C PRO A 98 21.97 -5.07 10.51
N GLU A 99 23.06 -5.63 11.06
CA GLU A 99 23.45 -7.03 10.79
C GLU A 99 22.37 -8.03 11.11
N ALA A 100 21.64 -7.81 12.19
CA ALA A 100 20.58 -8.69 12.67
C ALA A 100 19.50 -8.97 11.60
N LEU A 101 19.30 -8.05 10.64
CA LEU A 101 18.34 -8.25 9.56
C LEU A 101 18.84 -9.18 8.45
N LYS A 102 20.14 -9.52 8.42
CA LYS A 102 20.68 -10.47 7.43
C LYS A 102 19.99 -11.82 7.55
N GLU A 103 19.80 -12.25 8.79
CA GLU A 103 19.16 -13.52 9.12
C GLU A 103 17.66 -13.48 8.84
N ASP A 104 17.03 -12.31 8.87
CA ASP A 104 15.60 -12.11 8.62
C ASP A 104 15.22 -12.06 7.12
N LEU A 105 16.16 -12.26 6.19
CA LEU A 105 15.91 -12.16 4.75
C LEU A 105 15.03 -13.30 4.24
N VAL A 106 13.82 -12.97 3.78
CA VAL A 106 12.83 -13.96 3.32
C VAL A 106 12.86 -14.13 1.81
N HIS A 107 12.92 -13.02 1.07
CA HIS A 107 12.84 -13.07 -0.38
C HIS A 107 13.66 -11.97 -1.05
N GLN A 108 14.31 -12.32 -2.16
CA GLN A 108 15.04 -11.40 -3.02
C GLN A 108 14.76 -11.73 -4.50
N TYR A 109 14.35 -10.74 -5.30
CA TYR A 109 14.02 -10.98 -6.71
C TYR A 109 15.24 -11.18 -7.63
N GLY A 110 16.41 -10.75 -7.20
CA GLY A 110 17.62 -10.78 -8.02
C GLY A 110 18.76 -9.97 -7.42
N LYS A 111 19.91 -9.99 -8.09
CA LYS A 111 21.04 -9.14 -7.71
C LYS A 111 20.64 -7.67 -7.81
N ASN A 112 20.93 -6.92 -6.75
CA ASN A 112 20.55 -5.53 -6.60
C ASN A 112 19.06 -5.22 -6.86
N ALA A 113 18.18 -6.14 -6.46
CA ALA A 113 16.74 -5.98 -6.58
C ALA A 113 16.10 -5.84 -5.18
N PHE A 114 14.78 -5.63 -5.18
CA PHE A 114 13.98 -5.54 -3.97
C PHE A 114 14.17 -6.75 -3.04
N ARG A 115 14.22 -6.49 -1.73
CA ARG A 115 14.34 -7.49 -0.66
C ARG A 115 13.21 -7.38 0.36
N LEU A 116 12.66 -8.52 0.76
CA LEU A 116 11.67 -8.62 1.82
C LEU A 116 12.27 -9.29 3.05
N PHE A 117 12.11 -8.66 4.21
CA PHE A 117 12.57 -9.15 5.50
C PHE A 117 11.38 -9.44 6.41
N ARG A 118 11.43 -10.61 7.08
CA ARG A 118 10.36 -11.18 7.89
C ARG A 118 9.08 -11.48 7.09
N LEU A 119 8.12 -12.17 7.72
CA LEU A 119 6.78 -12.44 7.17
C LEU A 119 5.74 -12.24 8.27
N PRO A 120 4.56 -11.66 7.94
CA PRO A 120 3.44 -11.69 8.87
C PRO A 120 2.84 -13.11 8.88
N VAL A 121 2.40 -13.58 10.04
CA VAL A 121 1.79 -14.91 10.19
C VAL A 121 0.28 -14.77 10.27
N PRO A 122 -0.48 -15.33 9.30
CA PRO A 122 -1.94 -15.31 9.35
C PRO A 122 -2.49 -16.13 10.53
N LYS A 123 -3.51 -15.61 11.21
CA LYS A 123 -4.24 -16.28 12.29
C LYS A 123 -5.71 -16.44 11.91
N LYS A 124 -6.35 -17.51 12.38
CA LYS A 124 -7.79 -17.70 12.27
C LYS A 124 -8.49 -16.95 13.40
N GLY A 125 -9.72 -16.50 13.16
CA GLY A 125 -10.53 -15.81 14.15
C GLY A 125 -10.30 -14.29 14.21
N GLU A 126 -9.34 -13.77 13.46
CA GLU A 126 -9.07 -12.33 13.34
C GLU A 126 -8.70 -11.95 11.90
N VAL A 127 -9.00 -10.71 11.53
CA VAL A 127 -8.54 -10.04 10.33
C VAL A 127 -7.19 -9.42 10.61
N ILE A 128 -6.20 -9.80 9.80
CA ILE A 128 -4.86 -9.22 9.87
C ILE A 128 -4.73 -8.09 8.85
N GLY A 129 -4.39 -6.90 9.34
CA GLY A 129 -4.08 -5.74 8.52
C GLY A 129 -2.59 -5.63 8.18
N LEU A 130 -2.29 -5.28 6.93
CA LEU A 130 -0.96 -4.88 6.47
C LEU A 130 -0.97 -3.39 6.15
N LEU A 131 -0.17 -2.62 6.87
CA LEU A 131 -0.11 -1.17 6.74
C LEU A 131 1.32 -0.70 6.46
N GLY A 132 1.50 0.03 5.36
CA GLY A 132 2.76 0.70 5.05
C GLY A 132 2.76 1.37 3.68
N PRO A 133 3.77 2.19 3.34
CA PRO A 133 3.90 2.85 2.05
C PRO A 133 3.85 1.91 0.82
N ASN A 134 3.68 2.48 -0.37
CA ASN A 134 3.72 1.71 -1.61
C ASN A 134 5.15 1.27 -1.95
N GLY A 135 5.26 0.16 -2.69
CA GLY A 135 6.55 -0.39 -3.15
C GLY A 135 7.46 -0.96 -2.06
N ILE A 136 6.99 -1.15 -0.82
CA ILE A 136 7.73 -1.82 0.26
C ILE A 136 7.47 -3.34 0.32
N GLY A 137 6.82 -3.92 -0.68
CA GLY A 137 6.62 -5.37 -0.77
C GLY A 137 5.35 -5.94 -0.16
N LYS A 138 4.30 -5.14 0.13
CA LYS A 138 2.99 -5.64 0.59
C LYS A 138 2.42 -6.73 -0.33
N THR A 139 2.44 -6.48 -1.64
CA THR A 139 2.02 -7.45 -2.66
C THR A 139 2.94 -8.67 -2.70
N THR A 140 4.25 -8.51 -2.50
CA THR A 140 5.19 -9.65 -2.37
C THR A 140 4.84 -10.52 -1.17
N CYS A 141 4.45 -9.92 -0.03
CA CYS A 141 3.97 -10.68 1.13
C CYS A 141 2.72 -11.48 0.77
N VAL A 142 1.75 -10.86 0.11
CA VAL A 142 0.52 -11.53 -0.33
C VAL A 142 0.84 -12.71 -1.25
N SER A 143 1.70 -12.54 -2.26
CA SER A 143 2.09 -13.64 -3.16
C SER A 143 2.84 -14.77 -2.46
N ILE A 144 3.59 -14.48 -1.40
CA ILE A 144 4.25 -15.52 -0.59
C ILE A 144 3.22 -16.29 0.25
N LEU A 145 2.37 -15.55 0.95
CA LEU A 145 1.36 -16.13 1.84
C LEU A 145 0.24 -16.83 1.08
N SER A 146 0.03 -16.52 -0.19
CA SER A 146 -0.89 -17.24 -1.08
C SER A 146 -0.26 -18.47 -1.74
N GLY A 147 1.05 -18.67 -1.61
CA GLY A 147 1.77 -19.76 -2.26
C GLY A 147 2.04 -19.56 -3.75
N GLU A 148 1.71 -18.39 -4.33
CA GLU A 148 2.07 -18.04 -5.72
C GLU A 148 3.60 -17.97 -5.90
N THR A 149 4.32 -17.49 -4.88
CA THR A 149 5.77 -17.35 -4.87
C THR A 149 6.34 -17.99 -3.62
N ALA A 150 7.29 -18.93 -3.76
CA ALA A 150 7.99 -19.43 -2.59
C ALA A 150 9.05 -18.43 -2.11
N PRO A 151 9.28 -18.31 -0.78
CA PRO A 151 10.46 -17.66 -0.25
C PRO A 151 11.74 -18.30 -0.83
N ASN A 152 12.78 -17.49 -1.01
CA ASN A 152 14.07 -17.98 -1.50
C ASN A 152 15.22 -17.71 -0.52
N LEU A 153 14.95 -17.06 0.62
CA LEU A 153 15.93 -16.76 1.67
C LEU A 153 17.19 -16.04 1.14
N GLY A 154 17.02 -15.23 0.08
CA GLY A 154 18.14 -14.57 -0.60
C GLY A 154 18.84 -15.40 -1.69
N HIS A 155 18.50 -16.66 -1.86
CA HIS A 155 19.02 -17.53 -2.93
C HIS A 155 18.34 -17.29 -4.29
N TYR A 156 18.31 -16.04 -4.75
CA TYR A 156 17.62 -15.59 -5.97
C TYR A 156 18.10 -16.23 -7.28
N ARG A 157 19.25 -16.92 -7.28
CA ARG A 157 19.77 -17.65 -8.46
C ARG A 157 19.14 -19.03 -8.63
N ARG A 158 18.49 -19.56 -7.60
CA ARG A 158 17.85 -20.90 -7.66
C ARG A 158 16.58 -20.80 -8.50
N LYS A 159 16.42 -21.73 -9.46
CA LYS A 159 15.26 -21.77 -10.37
C LYS A 159 14.03 -22.45 -9.78
N LYS A 160 14.20 -23.28 -8.74
CA LYS A 160 13.12 -24.03 -8.09
C LYS A 160 12.97 -23.60 -6.63
N PRO A 161 11.74 -23.55 -6.10
CA PRO A 161 11.49 -23.33 -4.69
C PRO A 161 12.06 -24.50 -3.88
N HIS A 162 12.72 -24.21 -2.76
CA HIS A 162 13.27 -25.22 -1.85
C HIS A 162 12.52 -25.10 -0.52
N TRP A 163 11.35 -25.73 -0.44
CA TRP A 163 10.50 -25.64 0.73
C TRP A 163 11.17 -26.24 1.98
N ASP A 164 12.00 -27.28 1.83
CA ASP A 164 12.72 -27.87 2.96
C ASP A 164 13.59 -26.84 3.69
N ASP A 165 14.39 -26.06 2.95
CA ASP A 165 15.22 -24.98 3.53
C ASP A 165 14.37 -23.90 4.19
N VAL A 166 13.22 -23.57 3.59
CA VAL A 166 12.28 -22.57 4.12
C VAL A 166 11.66 -23.08 5.42
N LEU A 167 11.20 -24.33 5.47
CA LEU A 167 10.59 -24.92 6.64
C LEU A 167 11.59 -25.12 7.78
N GLU A 168 12.83 -25.51 7.46
CA GLU A 168 13.94 -25.59 8.42
C GLU A 168 14.26 -24.20 8.99
N TYR A 169 14.36 -23.18 8.13
CA TYR A 169 14.60 -21.80 8.57
C TYR A 169 13.51 -21.28 9.52
N PHE A 170 12.23 -21.58 9.24
CA PHE A 170 11.12 -21.17 10.09
C PHE A 170 10.84 -22.14 11.25
N ALA A 171 11.62 -23.21 11.43
CA ALA A 171 11.37 -24.23 12.45
C ALA A 171 11.25 -23.61 13.86
N GLY A 172 10.23 -24.04 14.62
CA GLY A 172 9.96 -23.52 15.95
C GLY A 172 9.25 -22.16 16.00
N THR A 173 8.92 -21.55 14.85
CA THR A 173 8.12 -20.31 14.78
C THR A 173 6.65 -20.60 14.45
N GLU A 174 5.75 -19.64 14.74
CA GLU A 174 4.35 -19.74 14.32
C GLU A 174 4.19 -19.80 12.78
N ALA A 175 5.15 -19.25 12.04
CA ALA A 175 5.14 -19.25 10.57
C ALA A 175 5.32 -20.65 9.99
N HIS A 176 6.03 -21.54 10.68
CA HIS A 176 6.34 -22.89 10.21
C HIS A 176 5.08 -23.67 9.85
N ALA A 177 4.13 -23.78 10.79
CA ALA A 177 2.90 -24.54 10.60
C ALA A 177 2.02 -23.97 9.48
N TYR A 178 2.13 -22.67 9.19
CA TYR A 178 1.41 -22.04 8.09
C TYR A 178 2.09 -22.33 6.74
N LEU A 179 3.40 -22.14 6.68
CA LEU A 179 4.20 -22.37 5.46
C LEU A 179 4.25 -23.85 5.06
N GLU A 180 4.22 -24.77 6.03
CA GLU A 180 4.14 -26.21 5.78
C GLU A 180 2.88 -26.57 5.00
N LYS A 181 1.72 -26.03 5.41
CA LYS A 181 0.46 -26.25 4.70
C LYS A 181 0.47 -25.66 3.29
N ILE A 182 1.15 -24.52 3.08
CA ILE A 182 1.35 -23.97 1.74
C ILE A 182 2.24 -24.89 0.89
N ALA A 183 3.36 -25.35 1.44
CA ALA A 183 4.30 -26.23 0.76
C ALA A 183 3.62 -27.53 0.31
N ASN A 184 2.76 -28.09 1.17
CA ASN A 184 1.98 -29.30 0.91
C ASN A 184 0.73 -29.06 0.03
N LYS A 185 0.43 -27.80 -0.32
CA LYS A 185 -0.78 -27.39 -1.07
C LYS A 185 -2.08 -27.79 -0.38
N GLU A 186 -2.08 -27.77 0.94
CA GLU A 186 -3.25 -28.06 1.79
C GLU A 186 -4.16 -26.85 1.97
N LEU A 187 -3.68 -25.64 1.66
CA LEU A 187 -4.46 -24.41 1.75
C LEU A 187 -4.94 -23.97 0.37
N THR A 188 -6.23 -23.70 0.29
CA THR A 188 -6.86 -23.04 -0.86
C THR A 188 -6.92 -21.53 -0.64
N THR A 189 -6.62 -20.75 -1.68
CA THR A 189 -6.46 -19.28 -1.56
C THR A 189 -7.40 -18.53 -2.48
N ALA A 190 -8.01 -17.46 -1.97
CA ALA A 190 -8.77 -16.50 -2.75
C ALA A 190 -8.17 -15.10 -2.62
N ILE A 191 -7.83 -14.48 -3.74
CA ILE A 191 -7.20 -13.14 -3.77
C ILE A 191 -8.13 -12.20 -4.54
N LYS A 192 -8.50 -11.08 -3.89
CA LYS A 192 -9.15 -9.95 -4.56
C LYS A 192 -8.06 -9.14 -5.28
N PRO A 193 -8.15 -8.95 -6.60
CA PRO A 193 -7.15 -8.17 -7.33
C PRO A 193 -7.17 -6.70 -6.89
N GLN A 194 -5.99 -6.08 -6.80
CA GLN A 194 -5.84 -4.66 -6.44
C GLN A 194 -6.56 -3.75 -7.45
N TYR A 195 -6.40 -4.04 -8.75
CA TYR A 195 -6.96 -3.25 -9.86
C TYR A 195 -8.26 -3.86 -10.39
N VAL A 196 -9.40 -3.34 -9.91
CA VAL A 196 -10.73 -3.83 -10.29
C VAL A 196 -11.18 -3.36 -11.67
N ASP A 197 -10.60 -2.29 -12.21
CA ASP A 197 -10.82 -1.78 -13.57
C ASP A 197 -10.40 -2.80 -14.66
N LYS A 198 -9.50 -3.72 -14.32
CA LYS A 198 -9.11 -4.81 -15.24
C LYS A 198 -10.16 -5.92 -15.32
N LEU A 199 -11.07 -6.04 -14.35
CA LEU A 199 -12.07 -7.11 -14.32
C LEU A 199 -13.01 -7.03 -15.53
N SER A 200 -13.42 -5.83 -15.94
CA SER A 200 -14.29 -5.63 -17.12
C SER A 200 -13.61 -5.97 -18.44
N LYS A 201 -12.28 -6.08 -18.46
CA LYS A 201 -11.50 -6.53 -19.63
C LYS A 201 -11.34 -8.04 -19.69
N VAL A 202 -11.38 -8.71 -18.54
CA VAL A 202 -11.16 -10.17 -18.42
C VAL A 202 -12.48 -10.94 -18.43
N TYR A 203 -13.52 -10.38 -17.82
CA TYR A 203 -14.82 -11.02 -17.68
C TYR A 203 -15.89 -10.27 -18.47
N THR A 204 -16.64 -11.01 -19.27
CA THR A 204 -17.76 -10.52 -20.07
C THR A 204 -19.07 -11.16 -19.64
N GLY A 205 -20.17 -10.44 -19.81
CA GLY A 205 -21.53 -10.89 -19.48
C GLY A 205 -22.05 -10.29 -18.18
N LYS A 206 -23.13 -10.89 -17.66
CA LYS A 206 -23.85 -10.38 -16.49
C LYS A 206 -23.16 -10.71 -15.19
N VAL A 207 -23.34 -9.83 -14.21
CA VAL A 207 -22.84 -10.00 -12.85
C VAL A 207 -23.38 -11.26 -12.20
N ARG A 208 -24.70 -11.51 -12.31
CA ARG A 208 -25.36 -12.70 -11.75
C ARG A 208 -24.73 -14.00 -12.26
N ASP A 209 -24.40 -14.08 -13.54
CA ASP A 209 -23.85 -15.30 -14.14
C ASP A 209 -22.44 -15.58 -13.63
N LEU A 210 -21.61 -14.54 -13.47
CA LEU A 210 -20.28 -14.67 -12.89
C LEU A 210 -20.34 -15.15 -11.43
N LEU A 211 -21.21 -14.54 -10.63
CA LEU A 211 -21.33 -14.87 -9.22
C LEU A 211 -21.93 -16.27 -9.01
N ARG A 212 -22.97 -16.66 -9.77
CA ARG A 212 -23.54 -18.02 -9.71
C ARG A 212 -22.55 -19.11 -10.09
N LYS A 213 -21.68 -18.86 -11.07
CA LYS A 213 -20.59 -19.80 -11.44
C LYS A 213 -19.55 -19.95 -10.33
N THR A 214 -19.37 -18.91 -9.53
CA THR A 214 -18.35 -18.89 -8.46
C THR A 214 -18.90 -19.44 -7.15
N ASP A 215 -20.19 -19.24 -6.88
CA ASP A 215 -20.87 -19.69 -5.67
C ASP A 215 -20.97 -21.22 -5.61
N ARG A 216 -20.11 -21.82 -4.78
CA ARG A 216 -20.14 -23.26 -4.49
C ARG A 216 -20.93 -23.63 -3.25
N GLN A 217 -21.27 -22.63 -2.41
CA GLN A 217 -21.82 -22.84 -1.07
C GLN A 217 -23.26 -22.33 -0.93
N GLY A 218 -23.84 -21.75 -1.98
CA GLY A 218 -25.19 -21.18 -1.95
C GLY A 218 -25.27 -19.88 -1.16
N ARG A 219 -24.17 -19.11 -1.09
CA ARG A 219 -24.07 -17.88 -0.28
C ARG A 219 -24.33 -16.60 -1.09
N LEU A 220 -24.69 -16.73 -2.36
CA LEU A 220 -24.92 -15.60 -3.24
C LEU A 220 -25.97 -14.62 -2.72
N ASP A 221 -27.13 -15.12 -2.25
CA ASP A 221 -28.23 -14.25 -1.84
C ASP A 221 -27.88 -13.44 -0.58
N GLU A 222 -27.25 -14.10 0.42
CA GLU A 222 -26.75 -13.47 1.65
C GLU A 222 -25.73 -12.36 1.35
N LEU A 223 -24.74 -12.65 0.49
CA LEU A 223 -23.70 -11.69 0.10
C LEU A 223 -24.25 -10.58 -0.80
N SER A 224 -25.24 -10.88 -1.65
CA SER A 224 -25.86 -9.89 -2.52
C SER A 224 -26.59 -8.84 -1.70
N SER A 225 -27.36 -9.27 -0.69
CA SER A 225 -28.01 -8.33 0.24
C SER A 225 -26.99 -7.55 1.07
N SER A 226 -25.94 -8.21 1.58
CA SER A 226 -24.96 -7.57 2.47
C SER A 226 -24.07 -6.54 1.76
N LEU A 227 -23.85 -6.71 0.44
CA LEU A 227 -23.04 -5.81 -0.40
C LEU A 227 -23.89 -4.97 -1.36
N GLU A 228 -25.21 -4.99 -1.24
CA GLU A 228 -26.17 -4.27 -2.08
C GLU A 228 -25.97 -4.52 -3.59
N LEU A 229 -25.69 -5.77 -3.95
CA LEU A 229 -25.47 -6.18 -5.34
C LEU A 229 -26.77 -6.22 -6.14
N ASP A 230 -27.92 -6.36 -5.48
CA ASP A 230 -29.24 -6.54 -6.10
C ASP A 230 -29.55 -5.47 -7.14
N SER A 231 -29.10 -4.23 -6.90
CA SER A 231 -29.26 -3.10 -7.81
C SER A 231 -28.53 -3.23 -9.15
N PHE A 232 -27.57 -4.15 -9.27
CA PHE A 232 -26.77 -4.33 -10.49
C PHE A 232 -26.47 -5.79 -10.86
N LEU A 233 -27.10 -6.77 -10.22
CA LEU A 233 -26.93 -8.20 -10.55
C LEU A 233 -27.22 -8.53 -12.02
N ASP A 234 -28.21 -7.85 -12.61
CA ASP A 234 -28.66 -8.12 -13.99
C ASP A 234 -27.96 -7.26 -15.06
N ARG A 235 -27.04 -6.37 -14.64
CA ARG A 235 -26.26 -5.50 -15.52
C ARG A 235 -25.01 -6.22 -16.05
N ASP A 236 -24.50 -5.73 -17.18
CA ASP A 236 -23.21 -6.19 -17.72
C ASP A 236 -22.04 -5.63 -16.90
N ILE A 237 -21.01 -6.44 -16.70
CA ILE A 237 -19.81 -6.07 -15.93
C ILE A 237 -19.12 -4.82 -16.53
N SER A 238 -19.17 -4.64 -17.84
CA SER A 238 -18.60 -3.48 -18.54
C SER A 238 -19.31 -2.15 -18.24
N GLN A 239 -20.55 -2.21 -17.72
CA GLN A 239 -21.36 -1.03 -17.41
C GLN A 239 -21.24 -0.60 -15.95
N LEU A 240 -20.50 -1.33 -15.13
CA LEU A 240 -20.37 -1.06 -13.70
C LEU A 240 -19.46 0.13 -13.42
N SER A 241 -19.84 0.92 -12.43
CA SER A 241 -19.00 1.95 -11.81
C SER A 241 -17.85 1.32 -11.00
N GLY A 242 -16.83 2.11 -10.66
CA GLY A 242 -15.71 1.62 -9.85
C GLY A 242 -16.14 1.03 -8.49
N GLY A 243 -17.12 1.64 -7.81
CA GLY A 243 -17.64 1.11 -6.54
C GLY A 243 -18.47 -0.17 -6.71
N GLU A 244 -19.19 -0.33 -7.83
CA GLU A 244 -19.89 -1.58 -8.16
C GLU A 244 -18.89 -2.69 -8.53
N LEU A 245 -17.86 -2.39 -9.33
CA LEU A 245 -16.76 -3.31 -9.66
C LEU A 245 -16.03 -3.78 -8.41
N GLN A 246 -15.79 -2.88 -7.46
CA GLN A 246 -15.16 -3.20 -6.18
C GLN A 246 -16.01 -4.19 -5.37
N ARG A 247 -17.31 -3.94 -5.22
CA ARG A 247 -18.23 -4.83 -4.49
C ARG A 247 -18.40 -6.18 -5.19
N LEU A 248 -18.44 -6.19 -6.52
CA LEU A 248 -18.38 -7.41 -7.33
C LEU A 248 -17.10 -8.21 -7.07
N ALA A 249 -15.93 -7.55 -7.07
CA ALA A 249 -14.65 -8.21 -6.83
C ALA A 249 -14.58 -8.85 -5.43
N ILE A 250 -15.09 -8.15 -4.41
CA ILE A 250 -15.18 -8.66 -3.04
C ILE A 250 -16.12 -9.86 -2.99
N ALA A 251 -17.34 -9.74 -3.52
CA ALA A 251 -18.32 -10.82 -3.56
C ALA A 251 -17.78 -12.07 -4.27
N ALA A 252 -17.23 -11.91 -5.47
CA ALA A 252 -16.64 -13.01 -6.23
C ALA A 252 -15.46 -13.66 -5.51
N THR A 253 -14.69 -12.89 -4.73
CA THR A 253 -13.59 -13.44 -3.91
C THR A 253 -14.14 -14.26 -2.75
N MET A 254 -15.15 -13.75 -2.05
CA MET A 254 -15.76 -14.40 -0.89
C MET A 254 -16.60 -15.64 -1.23
N LEU A 255 -17.17 -15.71 -2.43
CA LEU A 255 -17.92 -16.87 -2.91
C LEU A 255 -17.03 -18.07 -3.25
N LYS A 256 -15.72 -17.86 -3.46
CA LYS A 256 -14.77 -18.96 -3.60
C LYS A 256 -14.65 -19.66 -2.27
N ASP A 257 -14.78 -20.98 -2.25
CA ASP A 257 -14.45 -21.78 -1.07
C ASP A 257 -12.92 -21.85 -0.95
N ALA A 258 -12.38 -21.06 -0.03
CA ALA A 258 -10.96 -20.96 0.24
C ALA A 258 -10.69 -21.03 1.75
N ASP A 259 -9.48 -21.43 2.13
CA ASP A 259 -9.01 -21.42 3.52
C ASP A 259 -8.49 -20.04 3.92
N ILE A 260 -7.89 -19.33 2.96
CA ILE A 260 -7.36 -17.99 3.14
C ILE A 260 -7.87 -17.01 2.09
N TYR A 261 -8.20 -15.80 2.56
CA TYR A 261 -8.67 -14.69 1.75
C TYR A 261 -7.74 -13.49 1.89
N PHE A 262 -7.34 -12.93 0.75
CA PHE A 262 -6.55 -11.71 0.66
C PHE A 262 -7.37 -10.60 0.03
N PHE A 263 -7.48 -9.47 0.72
CA PHE A 263 -8.13 -8.27 0.21
C PHE A 263 -7.13 -7.13 0.07
N ASP A 264 -6.76 -6.80 -1.16
CA ASP A 264 -5.88 -5.65 -1.45
C ASP A 264 -6.73 -4.41 -1.77
N GLU A 265 -6.65 -3.41 -0.89
CA GLU A 265 -7.40 -2.16 -0.92
C GLU A 265 -8.92 -2.35 -1.13
N PRO A 266 -9.64 -3.07 -0.23
CA PRO A 266 -11.08 -3.30 -0.35
C PRO A 266 -11.95 -2.03 -0.20
N SER A 267 -11.45 -0.94 0.39
CA SER A 267 -12.19 0.32 0.55
C SER A 267 -12.16 1.27 -0.65
N SER A 268 -11.31 1.00 -1.64
CA SER A 268 -11.13 1.87 -2.81
C SER A 268 -12.41 2.06 -3.61
N TYR A 269 -12.66 3.29 -4.07
CA TYR A 269 -13.85 3.73 -4.82
C TYR A 269 -15.19 3.68 -4.06
N LEU A 270 -15.21 3.19 -2.83
CA LEU A 270 -16.42 3.12 -2.01
C LEU A 270 -16.66 4.43 -1.26
N ASP A 271 -17.94 4.77 -1.10
CA ASP A 271 -18.35 5.81 -0.16
C ASP A 271 -18.28 5.31 1.30
N ILE A 272 -18.48 6.23 2.25
CA ILE A 272 -18.32 5.94 3.69
C ILE A 272 -19.22 4.79 4.15
N TYR A 273 -20.46 4.74 3.66
CA TYR A 273 -21.43 3.73 4.07
C TYR A 273 -21.04 2.34 3.52
N GLN A 274 -20.70 2.30 2.24
CA GLN A 274 -20.23 1.08 1.56
C GLN A 274 -18.94 0.54 2.18
N ARG A 275 -17.99 1.41 2.59
CA ARG A 275 -16.76 0.99 3.28
C ARG A 275 -17.05 0.24 4.57
N LEU A 276 -17.98 0.74 5.38
CA LEU A 276 -18.37 0.12 6.65
C LEU A 276 -19.10 -1.22 6.43
N GLN A 277 -19.96 -1.31 5.42
CA GLN A 277 -20.61 -2.57 5.04
C GLN A 277 -19.58 -3.62 4.62
N VAL A 278 -18.69 -3.27 3.70
CA VAL A 278 -17.61 -4.16 3.24
C VAL A 278 -16.77 -4.65 4.40
N ALA A 279 -16.41 -3.75 5.33
CA ALA A 279 -15.60 -4.14 6.48
C ALA A 279 -16.31 -5.16 7.39
N LYS A 280 -17.61 -4.98 7.67
CA LYS A 280 -18.42 -5.96 8.43
C LYS A 280 -18.49 -7.32 7.75
N VAL A 281 -18.64 -7.32 6.42
CA VAL A 281 -18.74 -8.54 5.62
C VAL A 281 -17.39 -9.28 5.58
N ILE A 282 -16.27 -8.58 5.52
CA ILE A 282 -14.93 -9.20 5.61
C ILE A 282 -14.68 -9.76 7.03
N GLN A 283 -15.10 -9.05 8.08
CA GLN A 283 -14.97 -9.54 9.46
C GLN A 283 -15.80 -10.81 9.74
N SER A 284 -16.97 -10.97 9.11
CA SER A 284 -17.73 -12.21 9.31
C SER A 284 -16.99 -13.45 8.79
N LEU A 285 -16.13 -13.27 7.77
CA LEU A 285 -15.33 -14.33 7.17
C LEU A 285 -14.16 -14.78 8.07
N SER A 286 -13.57 -13.89 8.85
CA SER A 286 -12.41 -14.20 9.70
C SER A 286 -12.72 -15.17 10.84
N LYS A 287 -13.99 -15.33 11.21
CA LYS A 287 -14.43 -16.27 12.25
C LYS A 287 -13.97 -17.71 12.00
N GLU A 288 -13.89 -18.12 10.74
CA GLU A 288 -13.57 -19.50 10.35
C GLU A 288 -12.35 -19.61 9.43
N LYS A 289 -12.03 -18.52 8.71
CA LYS A 289 -11.03 -18.48 7.64
C LYS A 289 -9.87 -17.56 8.00
N TYR A 290 -8.72 -17.74 7.36
CA TYR A 290 -7.64 -16.77 7.44
C TYR A 290 -8.00 -15.56 6.58
N VAL A 291 -7.87 -14.35 7.13
CA VAL A 291 -8.17 -13.12 6.39
C VAL A 291 -7.02 -12.13 6.54
N VAL A 292 -6.45 -11.73 5.41
CA VAL A 292 -5.40 -10.71 5.36
C VAL A 292 -5.89 -9.55 4.50
N VAL A 293 -5.79 -8.34 5.02
CA VAL A 293 -6.20 -7.12 4.35
C VAL A 293 -5.02 -6.18 4.20
N VAL A 294 -4.82 -5.64 3.01
CA VAL A 294 -3.95 -4.50 2.77
C VAL A 294 -4.82 -3.26 2.68
N GLU A 295 -4.63 -2.31 3.61
CA GLU A 295 -5.42 -1.08 3.66
C GLU A 295 -4.58 0.15 3.93
N HIS A 296 -5.02 1.26 3.35
CA HIS A 296 -4.38 2.56 3.48
C HIS A 296 -5.28 3.58 4.17
N ASP A 297 -6.58 3.33 4.21
CA ASP A 297 -7.53 4.12 4.99
C ASP A 297 -7.49 3.67 6.45
N LEU A 298 -6.91 4.51 7.31
CA LEU A 298 -6.75 4.21 8.74
C LEU A 298 -8.09 4.06 9.47
N ALA A 299 -9.15 4.75 9.01
CA ALA A 299 -10.46 4.65 9.65
C ALA A 299 -11.15 3.32 9.30
N VAL A 300 -11.02 2.87 8.05
CA VAL A 300 -11.51 1.54 7.66
C VAL A 300 -10.68 0.46 8.35
N LEU A 301 -9.35 0.60 8.38
CA LEU A 301 -8.47 -0.36 9.03
C LEU A 301 -8.79 -0.51 10.52
N ASP A 302 -9.06 0.58 11.24
CA ASP A 302 -9.45 0.57 12.66
C ASP A 302 -10.74 -0.21 12.93
N PHE A 303 -11.70 -0.13 12.00
CA PHE A 303 -12.93 -0.90 12.10
C PHE A 303 -12.75 -2.36 11.68
N LEU A 304 -11.87 -2.63 10.72
CA LEU A 304 -11.78 -3.90 10.00
C LEU A 304 -10.82 -4.92 10.62
N ALA A 305 -9.67 -4.47 11.13
CA ALA A 305 -8.59 -5.35 11.57
C ALA A 305 -8.46 -5.38 13.10
N GLU A 306 -8.19 -6.56 13.66
CA GLU A 306 -7.86 -6.71 15.08
C GLU A 306 -6.34 -6.54 15.31
N THR A 307 -5.55 -7.16 14.43
CA THR A 307 -4.08 -7.15 14.48
C THR A 307 -3.51 -6.54 13.21
N VAL A 308 -2.54 -5.63 13.34
CA VAL A 308 -1.88 -4.96 12.22
C VAL A 308 -0.38 -5.19 12.27
N PHE A 309 0.17 -5.59 11.13
CA PHE A 309 1.60 -5.62 10.86
C PHE A 309 1.99 -4.34 10.11
N LEU A 310 2.87 -3.55 10.72
CA LEU A 310 3.43 -2.37 10.08
C LEU A 310 4.59 -2.79 9.18
N MET A 311 4.59 -2.28 7.96
CA MET A 311 5.69 -2.44 7.02
C MET A 311 6.41 -1.10 6.84
N TYR A 312 7.74 -1.14 6.90
CA TYR A 312 8.60 0.01 6.67
C TYR A 312 9.80 -0.38 5.81
N GLY A 313 10.44 0.62 5.21
CA GLY A 313 11.58 0.43 4.35
C GLY A 313 11.69 1.53 3.32
N GLU A 314 12.35 1.24 2.21
CA GLU A 314 12.53 2.16 1.10
C GLU A 314 11.91 1.60 -0.17
N GLU A 315 11.11 2.45 -0.84
CA GLU A 315 10.31 2.07 -2.01
C GLU A 315 11.16 1.40 -3.09
N GLY A 316 10.78 0.17 -3.45
CA GLY A 316 11.44 -0.65 -4.46
C GLY A 316 12.85 -1.13 -4.10
N ALA A 317 13.35 -0.80 -2.91
CA ALA A 317 14.64 -1.26 -2.42
C ALA A 317 14.51 -2.38 -1.38
N TYR A 318 13.78 -2.15 -0.29
CA TYR A 318 13.52 -3.17 0.71
C TYR A 318 12.28 -2.89 1.53
N GLY A 319 11.71 -3.94 2.10
CA GLY A 319 10.63 -3.86 3.09
C GLY A 319 10.89 -4.79 4.26
N ILE A 320 10.63 -4.30 5.47
CA ILE A 320 10.70 -5.06 6.70
C ILE A 320 9.31 -5.04 7.34
N ILE A 321 8.86 -6.21 7.80
CA ILE A 321 7.64 -6.34 8.58
C ILE A 321 7.98 -6.24 10.06
N ALA A 322 7.37 -5.26 10.73
CA ALA A 322 7.46 -5.10 12.18
C ALA A 322 6.62 -6.16 12.91
N GLN A 323 6.87 -6.31 14.20
CA GLN A 323 6.08 -7.18 15.06
C GLN A 323 4.58 -6.80 15.07
N PRO A 324 3.67 -7.78 15.22
CA PRO A 324 2.23 -7.54 15.22
C PRO A 324 1.80 -6.64 16.39
N ARG A 325 0.78 -5.82 16.15
CA ARG A 325 0.23 -4.91 17.15
C ARG A 325 -1.28 -4.86 17.05
N ALA A 326 -1.94 -4.61 18.19
CA ALA A 326 -3.34 -4.20 18.18
C ALA A 326 -3.52 -2.96 17.29
N VAL A 327 -4.61 -2.93 16.53
CA VAL A 327 -4.88 -1.92 15.49
C VAL A 327 -4.66 -0.48 15.94
N ARG A 328 -5.20 -0.09 17.10
CA ARG A 328 -5.04 1.25 17.67
C ARG A 328 -3.58 1.62 17.91
N THR A 329 -2.79 0.69 18.43
CA THR A 329 -1.35 0.90 18.69
C THR A 329 -0.59 1.04 17.37
N ALA A 330 -0.90 0.18 16.39
CA ALA A 330 -0.28 0.22 15.08
C ALA A 330 -0.54 1.55 14.37
N ILE A 331 -1.78 2.05 14.37
CA ILE A 331 -2.16 3.33 13.76
C ILE A 331 -1.39 4.49 14.40
N ASN A 332 -1.32 4.54 15.74
CA ASN A 332 -0.59 5.59 16.45
C ASN A 332 0.91 5.58 16.13
N VAL A 333 1.53 4.39 16.07
CA VAL A 333 2.93 4.23 15.68
C VAL A 333 3.14 4.65 14.23
N TYR A 334 2.23 4.28 13.33
CA TYR A 334 2.27 4.65 11.92
C TYR A 334 2.19 6.16 11.70
N LEU A 335 1.29 6.84 12.43
CA LEU A 335 1.16 8.30 12.41
C LEU A 335 2.37 9.00 13.02
N GLY A 336 2.93 8.46 14.11
CA GLY A 336 4.14 8.98 14.76
C GLY A 336 5.43 8.79 13.95
N GLY A 337 5.46 7.84 13.02
CA GLY A 337 6.62 7.61 12.14
C GLY A 337 7.83 6.97 12.83
N TYR A 338 7.66 6.43 14.03
CA TYR A 338 8.74 5.91 14.87
C TYR A 338 8.33 4.62 15.62
N LEU A 339 9.04 3.53 15.33
CA LEU A 339 8.98 2.25 16.03
C LEU A 339 9.95 2.27 17.20
N LYS A 340 9.42 2.40 18.43
CA LYS A 340 10.25 2.56 19.64
C LYS A 340 11.04 1.30 19.98
N GLU A 341 10.40 0.15 19.83
CA GLU A 341 10.90 -1.17 20.21
C GLU A 341 12.04 -1.63 19.30
N GLU A 342 12.00 -1.22 18.04
CA GLU A 342 13.06 -1.50 17.06
C GLU A 342 14.03 -0.32 16.92
N ASN A 343 13.79 0.80 17.62
CA ASN A 343 14.56 2.04 17.53
C ASN A 343 14.69 2.56 16.07
N ILE A 344 13.60 2.46 15.29
CA ILE A 344 13.58 2.80 13.88
C ILE A 344 12.62 3.96 13.59
N ARG A 345 13.15 5.02 12.99
CA ARG A 345 12.36 6.11 12.40
C ARG A 345 12.21 5.88 10.91
N PHE A 346 11.03 5.46 10.48
CA PHE A 346 10.72 5.23 9.07
C PHE A 346 10.06 6.43 8.38
N ARG A 347 9.75 7.49 9.14
CA ARG A 347 9.29 8.78 8.60
C ARG A 347 9.89 9.95 9.36
N GLU A 348 10.40 10.95 8.64
CA GLU A 348 11.03 12.12 9.25
C GLU A 348 10.05 12.96 10.06
N ARG A 349 8.82 13.12 9.56
CA ARG A 349 7.78 13.96 10.16
C ARG A 349 6.58 13.12 10.57
N GLU A 350 6.04 13.43 11.74
CA GLU A 350 4.76 12.90 12.20
C GLU A 350 3.62 13.37 11.28
N THR A 351 2.65 12.50 11.06
CA THR A 351 1.38 12.89 10.46
C THR A 351 0.57 13.66 11.49
N ARG A 352 0.30 14.94 11.21
CA ARG A 352 -0.49 15.83 12.07
C ARG A 352 -1.80 16.16 11.40
N PHE A 353 -2.86 16.23 12.20
CA PHE A 353 -4.16 16.67 11.76
C PHE A 353 -4.39 18.10 12.25
N ASP A 354 -4.74 19.00 11.34
CA ASP A 354 -5.12 20.36 11.69
C ASP A 354 -6.53 20.34 12.27
N VAL A 355 -6.67 20.55 13.58
CA VAL A 355 -7.97 20.88 14.17
C VAL A 355 -8.20 22.36 13.92
N ARG A 356 -8.88 22.69 12.82
CA ARG A 356 -9.26 24.08 12.52
C ARG A 356 -10.58 24.38 13.22
N PRO A 357 -10.63 25.29 14.21
CA PRO A 357 -11.92 25.85 14.64
C PRO A 357 -12.61 26.49 13.41
N PRO A 358 -13.96 26.53 13.38
CA PRO A 358 -14.66 27.23 12.30
C PRO A 358 -14.06 28.62 12.16
N ARG A 359 -13.50 28.93 10.99
CA ARG A 359 -12.89 30.25 10.74
C ARG A 359 -13.98 31.30 10.98
N ALA A 360 -13.71 32.26 11.87
CA ALA A 360 -14.49 33.49 11.91
C ALA A 360 -14.54 34.08 10.50
N GLU A 361 -15.74 34.46 10.06
CA GLU A 361 -16.11 34.82 8.68
C GLU A 361 -14.92 35.21 7.79
N TRP A 362 -14.47 34.26 6.97
CA TRP A 362 -13.55 34.56 5.89
C TRP A 362 -14.30 35.38 4.84
N ARG A 363 -14.21 36.71 4.92
CA ARG A 363 -14.77 37.65 3.93
C ARG A 363 -13.88 37.66 2.70
N SER A 364 -13.94 36.61 1.89
CA SER A 364 -13.43 36.64 0.52
C SER A 364 -14.54 36.89 -0.47
N GLU A 365 -14.16 37.55 -1.57
CA GLU A 365 -15.05 37.82 -2.69
C GLU A 365 -15.66 36.51 -3.24
N PRO A 366 -16.96 36.51 -3.59
CA PRO A 366 -17.56 35.38 -4.29
C PRO A 366 -16.83 35.20 -5.62
N LEU A 367 -16.39 33.97 -5.87
CA LEU A 367 -15.79 33.56 -7.14
C LEU A 367 -16.88 33.16 -8.14
N LEU A 368 -17.93 32.49 -7.64
CA LEU A 368 -19.01 31.93 -8.43
C LEU A 368 -20.26 31.84 -7.57
N GLU A 369 -21.42 32.19 -8.12
CA GLU A 369 -22.73 32.09 -7.47
C GLU A 369 -23.69 31.39 -8.40
N PHE A 370 -24.29 30.30 -7.93
CA PHE A 370 -25.23 29.53 -8.73
C PHE A 370 -26.62 29.59 -8.08
N GLN A 371 -27.64 29.72 -8.93
CA GLN A 371 -29.03 29.64 -8.52
C GLN A 371 -29.42 28.18 -8.26
N GLU A 372 -30.70 27.93 -8.02
CA GLU A 372 -31.20 26.55 -7.99
C GLU A 372 -30.93 25.89 -9.35
N LEU A 373 -30.19 24.79 -9.35
CA LEU A 373 -29.86 24.03 -10.55
C LEU A 373 -30.62 22.71 -10.52
N THR A 374 -31.24 22.35 -11.64
CA THR A 374 -31.72 20.97 -11.84
C THR A 374 -31.05 20.36 -13.05
N LYS A 375 -30.61 19.11 -12.92
CA LYS A 375 -30.12 18.30 -14.04
C LYS A 375 -30.86 16.97 -14.07
N ARG A 376 -31.51 16.70 -15.20
CA ARG A 376 -32.24 15.46 -15.46
C ARG A 376 -31.52 14.62 -16.50
N TYR A 377 -31.36 13.35 -16.19
CA TYR A 377 -31.02 12.28 -17.13
C TYR A 377 -32.13 11.22 -17.08
N GLU A 378 -32.05 10.22 -17.95
CA GLU A 378 -32.92 9.06 -17.88
C GLU A 378 -32.70 8.33 -16.53
N GLY A 379 -33.74 8.27 -15.69
CA GLY A 379 -33.71 7.58 -14.40
C GLY A 379 -32.94 8.29 -13.27
N PHE A 380 -32.43 9.50 -13.49
CA PHE A 380 -31.68 10.25 -12.47
C PHE A 380 -32.01 11.76 -12.52
N GLU A 381 -32.38 12.33 -11.37
CA GLU A 381 -32.61 13.76 -11.20
C GLU A 381 -31.75 14.30 -10.06
N LEU A 382 -31.00 15.36 -10.35
CA LEU A 382 -30.21 16.09 -9.38
C LEU A 382 -30.78 17.50 -9.22
N THR A 383 -31.16 17.85 -8.00
CA THR A 383 -31.53 19.21 -7.60
C THR A 383 -30.45 19.76 -6.68
N VAL A 384 -29.95 20.94 -7.00
CA VAL A 384 -28.92 21.66 -6.23
C VAL A 384 -29.51 22.98 -5.78
N HIS A 385 -29.54 23.21 -4.47
CA HIS A 385 -30.01 24.47 -3.90
C HIS A 385 -29.02 25.61 -4.18
N PRO A 386 -29.49 26.88 -4.20
CA PRO A 386 -28.63 28.04 -4.45
C PRO A 386 -27.42 28.08 -3.52
N GLY A 387 -26.27 28.47 -4.06
CA GLY A 387 -25.03 28.50 -3.31
C GLY A 387 -24.00 29.41 -3.93
N ARG A 388 -22.91 29.63 -3.18
CA ARG A 388 -21.79 30.46 -3.61
C ARG A 388 -20.48 29.81 -3.25
N LEU A 389 -19.51 29.95 -4.14
CA LEU A 389 -18.12 29.61 -3.91
C LEU A 389 -17.31 30.89 -3.76
N ARG A 390 -16.40 30.93 -2.79
CA ARG A 390 -15.56 32.09 -2.49
C ARG A 390 -14.11 31.87 -2.88
N LYS A 391 -13.43 32.95 -3.25
CA LYS A 391 -12.00 32.88 -3.60
C LYS A 391 -11.16 32.42 -2.41
N GLY A 392 -10.33 31.40 -2.63
CA GLY A 392 -9.39 30.88 -1.63
C GLY A 392 -10.00 29.94 -0.59
N GLU A 393 -11.26 29.54 -0.74
CA GLU A 393 -11.84 28.48 0.09
C GLU A 393 -11.62 27.09 -0.52
N VAL A 394 -11.69 26.06 0.32
CA VAL A 394 -11.65 24.66 -0.11
C VAL A 394 -12.96 24.02 0.35
N VAL A 395 -13.83 23.68 -0.61
CA VAL A 395 -15.12 23.04 -0.35
C VAL A 395 -15.01 21.54 -0.61
N GLY A 396 -15.32 20.73 0.40
CA GLY A 396 -15.44 19.28 0.24
C GLY A 396 -16.87 18.90 -0.14
N VAL A 397 -17.04 18.21 -1.26
CA VAL A 397 -18.35 17.64 -1.67
C VAL A 397 -18.41 16.19 -1.20
N VAL A 398 -19.29 15.90 -0.25
CA VAL A 398 -19.42 14.57 0.37
C VAL A 398 -20.82 13.99 0.18
N GLY A 399 -20.91 12.67 0.17
CA GLY A 399 -22.18 11.94 0.04
C GLY A 399 -21.99 10.57 -0.65
N PRO A 400 -23.01 9.70 -0.61
CA PRO A 400 -22.98 8.38 -1.25
C PRO A 400 -22.65 8.41 -2.74
N ASN A 401 -22.16 7.31 -3.29
CA ASN A 401 -21.98 7.17 -4.73
C ASN A 401 -23.33 7.36 -5.46
N ALA A 402 -23.26 7.81 -6.72
CA ALA A 402 -24.44 8.12 -7.56
C ALA A 402 -25.37 9.27 -7.07
N THR A 403 -25.03 10.04 -6.03
CA THR A 403 -25.83 11.23 -5.63
C THR A 403 -25.64 12.47 -6.50
N GLY A 404 -24.97 12.35 -7.66
CA GLY A 404 -24.76 13.48 -8.57
C GLY A 404 -23.60 14.42 -8.22
N LYS A 405 -22.71 14.06 -7.28
CA LYS A 405 -21.52 14.88 -6.94
C LYS A 405 -20.67 15.26 -8.16
N THR A 406 -20.37 14.28 -9.01
CA THR A 406 -19.59 14.50 -10.24
C THR A 406 -20.35 15.38 -11.23
N THR A 407 -21.66 15.18 -11.36
CA THR A 407 -22.54 16.01 -12.20
C THR A 407 -22.56 17.45 -11.72
N PHE A 408 -22.70 17.68 -10.42
CA PHE A 408 -22.61 19.00 -9.80
C PHE A 408 -21.29 19.69 -10.13
N VAL A 409 -20.16 19.02 -9.93
CA VAL A 409 -18.83 19.58 -10.24
C VAL A 409 -18.67 19.88 -11.74
N LYS A 410 -19.17 19.00 -12.62
CA LYS A 410 -19.16 19.24 -14.07
C LYS A 410 -20.02 20.41 -14.50
N MET A 411 -21.18 20.62 -13.86
CA MET A 411 -22.03 21.79 -14.10
C MET A 411 -21.32 23.08 -13.70
N LEU A 412 -20.70 23.09 -12.51
CA LEU A 412 -19.91 24.25 -12.07
C LEU A 412 -18.69 24.52 -12.96
N ALA A 413 -18.11 23.49 -13.57
CA ALA A 413 -16.99 23.61 -14.49
C ALA A 413 -17.39 23.98 -15.93
N GLY A 414 -18.69 24.11 -16.23
CA GLY A 414 -19.19 24.38 -17.58
C GLY A 414 -19.03 23.20 -18.56
N GLN A 415 -18.75 21.99 -18.06
CA GLN A 415 -18.64 20.77 -18.89
C GLN A 415 -19.99 20.10 -19.14
N GLU A 416 -21.00 20.46 -18.34
CA GLU A 416 -22.32 19.87 -18.36
C GLU A 416 -23.36 20.98 -18.20
N THR A 417 -24.28 21.14 -19.15
CA THR A 417 -25.30 22.19 -19.05
C THR A 417 -26.41 21.75 -18.09
N PRO A 418 -26.82 22.57 -17.11
CA PRO A 418 -27.99 22.29 -16.29
C PRO A 418 -29.26 22.24 -17.16
N THR A 419 -30.24 21.42 -16.76
CA THR A 419 -31.56 21.39 -17.42
C THR A 419 -32.36 22.65 -17.09
N THR A 420 -32.27 23.11 -15.84
CA THR A 420 -32.82 24.41 -15.39
C THR A 420 -31.83 25.09 -14.44
N GLY A 421 -31.86 26.42 -14.39
CA GLY A 421 -30.96 27.23 -13.58
C GLY A 421 -29.71 27.70 -14.32
N SER A 422 -28.95 28.58 -13.66
CA SER A 422 -27.71 29.16 -14.19
C SER A 422 -26.63 29.18 -13.12
N VAL A 423 -25.40 28.91 -13.56
CA VAL A 423 -24.16 28.97 -12.78
C VAL A 423 -23.45 30.29 -13.01
#